data_AF-A0A958U2E8-F1
#
_entry.id   AF-A0A958U2E8-F1
#
_cell.length_a   1.000
_cell.length_b   1.000
_cell.length_c   1.000
_cell.angle_alpha   90.00
_cell.angle_beta   90.00
_cell.angle_gamma   90.00
#
_symmetry.space_group_name_H-M   'P 1'
#
loop_
_entity.id
_entity.type
_entity.pdbx_description
1 polymer ?
#
loop_
_entity_poly.entity_id
_entity_poly.type
_entity_poly.pdbx_seq_one_letter_code
_entity_poly.pdbx_strand_id
1 'polypeptide(L)'
;MKFWELISAFRSEKENLNSVLDKPEWKYYKEQFQIYEESVNQISRQILDKEIPFQLSKEVCEKSEQKFYLYYERNPQMITSWKKGTDEKFEIITPLDILLRYGGEYIEETLERSISEVNPKPIGNDVQVLGAFNITNRGILAILRTEERKLENGDIIYTEDENRQWQIKEEPLIRMSPFAAFEKKESQKEQGIRHYLIKPLNHEEKPIEKEILKRNFKKKAEPLTMPHCP
;
A
#
# COMPACT_ATOMS: atom_id res chain seq x y z
N MET A 1 7.08 2.44 11.42
CA MET A 1 6.28 3.25 12.35
C MET A 1 6.61 2.86 13.78
N LYS A 2 6.93 3.84 14.60
CA LYS A 2 7.18 3.72 16.04
C LYS A 2 5.92 4.00 16.84
N PHE A 3 5.93 3.65 18.12
CA PHE A 3 4.78 3.86 18.99
C PHE A 3 4.44 5.34 19.17
N TRP A 4 5.44 6.19 19.38
CA TRP A 4 5.21 7.64 19.48
C TRP A 4 4.68 8.23 18.16
N GLU A 5 5.15 7.73 17.01
CA GLU A 5 4.70 8.19 15.69
C GLU A 5 3.22 7.89 15.47
N LEU A 6 2.77 6.69 15.86
CA LEU A 6 1.35 6.32 15.83
C LEU A 6 0.50 7.29 16.65
N ILE A 7 0.92 7.56 17.88
CA ILE A 7 0.16 8.43 18.78
C ILE A 7 0.13 9.87 18.25
N SER A 8 1.28 10.38 17.80
CA SER A 8 1.40 11.73 17.22
C SER A 8 0.49 11.88 15.99
N ALA A 9 0.59 10.95 15.04
CA ALA A 9 -0.14 10.99 13.78
C ALA A 9 -1.67 10.89 13.95
N PHE A 10 -2.14 10.15 14.96
CA PHE A 10 -3.58 9.91 15.17
C PHE A 10 -4.14 10.65 16.40
N ARG A 11 -3.44 11.67 16.89
CA ARG A 11 -3.85 12.45 18.08
C ARG A 11 -5.20 13.15 17.93
N SER A 12 -5.59 13.50 16.71
CA SER A 12 -6.89 14.10 16.37
C SER A 12 -8.03 13.08 16.25
N GLU A 13 -7.71 11.79 16.19
CA GLU A 13 -8.64 10.68 15.97
C GLU A 13 -8.54 9.65 17.11
N LYS A 14 -8.50 10.14 18.36
CA LYS A 14 -8.32 9.31 19.57
C LYS A 14 -9.33 8.18 19.69
N GLU A 15 -10.57 8.39 19.27
CA GLU A 15 -11.62 7.37 19.31
C GLU A 15 -11.27 6.19 18.37
N ASN A 16 -10.79 6.47 17.17
CA ASN A 16 -10.33 5.45 16.23
C ASN A 16 -9.15 4.67 16.80
N LEU A 17 -8.14 5.38 17.34
CA LEU A 17 -6.97 4.78 17.98
C LEU A 17 -7.37 3.87 19.16
N ASN A 18 -8.21 4.36 20.07
CA ASN A 18 -8.71 3.57 21.21
C ASN A 18 -9.48 2.33 20.75
N SER A 19 -10.35 2.46 19.74
CA SER A 19 -11.13 1.32 19.23
C SER A 19 -10.26 0.19 18.68
N VAL A 20 -9.06 0.50 18.19
CA VAL A 20 -8.07 -0.51 17.79
C VAL A 20 -7.37 -1.06 19.02
N LEU A 21 -6.82 -0.20 19.88
CA LEU A 21 -6.06 -0.61 21.07
C LEU A 21 -6.90 -1.42 22.08
N ASP A 22 -8.23 -1.28 22.05
CA ASP A 22 -9.16 -2.05 22.87
C ASP A 22 -9.21 -3.55 22.53
N LYS A 23 -8.70 -3.96 21.37
CA LYS A 23 -8.65 -5.37 20.98
C LYS A 23 -7.65 -6.15 21.85
N PRO A 24 -7.96 -7.41 22.24
CA PRO A 24 -7.11 -8.21 23.13
C PRO A 24 -5.66 -8.36 22.68
N GLU A 25 -5.42 -8.52 21.38
CA GLU A 25 -4.10 -8.66 20.77
C GLU A 25 -3.21 -7.42 20.93
N TRP A 26 -3.80 -6.24 21.18
CA TRP A 26 -3.10 -4.96 21.33
C TRP A 26 -2.99 -4.48 22.78
N LYS A 27 -3.33 -5.34 23.75
CA LYS A 27 -3.33 -5.02 25.20
C LYS A 27 -2.05 -4.33 25.67
N TYR A 28 -0.87 -4.84 25.26
CA TYR A 28 0.42 -4.24 25.61
C TYR A 28 0.48 -2.76 25.20
N TYR A 29 0.10 -2.44 23.97
CA TYR A 29 0.15 -1.07 23.44
C TYR A 29 -0.90 -0.17 24.06
N LYS A 30 -2.06 -0.73 24.44
CA LYS A 30 -3.07 -0.02 25.22
C LYS A 30 -2.54 0.41 26.58
N GLU A 31 -1.87 -0.48 27.30
CA GLU A 31 -1.25 -0.17 28.59
C GLU A 31 -0.20 0.94 28.44
N GLN A 32 0.65 0.87 27.40
CA GLN A 32 1.62 1.94 27.12
C GLN A 32 0.95 3.27 26.73
N PHE A 33 -0.20 3.23 26.05
CA PHE A 33 -0.94 4.42 25.65
C PHE A 33 -1.55 5.16 26.86
N GLN A 34 -2.03 4.41 27.86
CA GLN A 34 -2.59 4.98 29.08
C GLN A 34 -1.55 5.76 29.91
N ILE A 35 -0.28 5.36 29.86
CA ILE A 35 0.85 6.02 30.54
C ILE A 35 1.70 6.88 29.61
N TYR A 36 1.18 7.24 28.42
CA TYR A 36 1.97 7.91 27.40
C TYR A 36 2.55 9.25 27.87
N GLU A 37 1.74 10.11 28.50
CA GLU A 37 2.19 11.41 29.00
C GLU A 37 3.30 11.28 30.05
N GLU A 38 3.19 10.29 30.95
CA GLU A 38 4.25 9.97 31.92
C GLU A 38 5.53 9.51 31.23
N SER A 39 5.39 8.67 30.19
CA SER A 39 6.51 8.16 29.41
C SER A 39 7.23 9.27 28.63
N VAL A 40 6.50 10.26 28.12
CA VAL A 40 7.06 11.45 27.48
C VAL A 40 7.82 12.29 28.50
N ASN A 41 7.23 12.56 29.66
CA ASN A 41 7.84 13.35 30.73
C ASN A 41 9.12 12.71 31.31
N GLN A 42 9.16 11.38 31.37
CA GLN A 42 10.33 10.62 31.83
C GLN A 42 11.35 10.35 30.72
N ILE A 43 11.07 10.77 29.48
CA ILE A 43 11.93 10.55 28.30
C ILE A 43 12.23 9.05 28.11
N SER A 44 11.21 8.22 28.28
CA SER A 44 11.29 6.76 28.19
C SER A 44 11.42 6.29 26.73
N ARG A 45 12.55 6.61 26.08
CA ARG A 45 12.84 6.35 24.67
C ARG A 45 12.64 4.89 24.25
N GLN A 46 12.93 3.94 25.15
CA GLN A 46 12.73 2.51 24.88
C GLN A 46 11.26 2.16 24.58
N ILE A 47 10.31 2.85 25.19
CA ILE A 47 8.87 2.66 24.97
C ILE A 47 8.44 3.46 23.75
N LEU A 48 8.82 4.75 23.72
CA LEU A 48 8.41 5.68 22.67
C LEU A 48 8.89 5.23 21.29
N ASP A 49 10.19 4.95 21.16
CA ASP A 49 10.83 4.57 19.90
C ASP A 49 10.65 3.08 19.54
N LYS A 50 9.86 2.33 20.31
CA LYS A 50 9.55 0.93 20.01
C LYS A 50 8.81 0.83 18.68
N GLU A 51 9.30 -0.02 17.78
CA GLU A 51 8.57 -0.37 16.57
C GLU A 51 7.26 -1.08 16.91
N ILE A 52 6.19 -0.70 16.20
CA ILE A 52 4.90 -1.35 16.34
C ILE A 52 4.68 -2.38 15.22
N PRO A 53 3.92 -3.46 15.48
CA PRO A 53 3.54 -4.43 14.46
C PRO A 53 2.83 -3.73 13.30
N PHE A 54 3.17 -4.13 12.07
CA PHE A 54 2.54 -3.59 10.86
C PHE A 54 1.01 -3.68 10.92
N GLN A 55 0.48 -4.81 11.41
CA GLN A 55 -0.96 -5.03 11.53
C GLN A 55 -1.63 -4.00 12.47
N LEU A 56 -0.96 -3.58 13.55
CA LEU A 56 -1.48 -2.52 14.42
C LEU A 56 -1.53 -1.18 13.70
N SER A 57 -0.44 -0.77 13.02
CA SER A 57 -0.43 0.46 12.22
C SER A 57 -1.52 0.45 11.15
N LYS A 58 -1.69 -0.69 10.48
CA LYS A 58 -2.65 -0.88 9.42
C LYS A 58 -4.08 -0.69 9.92
N GLU A 59 -4.45 -1.33 11.03
CA GLU A 59 -5.82 -1.23 11.57
C GLU A 59 -6.19 0.18 12.00
N VAL A 60 -5.23 0.95 12.52
CA VAL A 60 -5.44 2.37 12.82
C VAL A 60 -5.59 3.17 11.53
N CYS A 61 -4.72 2.94 10.54
CA CYS A 61 -4.77 3.61 9.24
C CYS A 61 -6.07 3.32 8.46
N GLU A 62 -6.63 2.11 8.57
CA GLU A 62 -7.90 1.72 7.94
C GLU A 62 -9.12 2.46 8.52
N LYS A 63 -9.03 2.87 9.79
CA LYS A 63 -10.11 3.61 10.47
C LYS A 63 -10.01 5.12 10.33
N SER A 64 -8.84 5.64 9.96
CA SER A 64 -8.62 7.07 9.84
C SER A 64 -9.43 7.69 8.70
N GLU A 65 -9.97 8.88 8.96
CA GLU A 65 -10.67 9.71 7.99
C GLU A 65 -9.77 10.80 7.39
N GLN A 66 -8.54 10.95 7.91
CA GLN A 66 -7.53 11.86 7.38
C GLN A 66 -7.27 11.64 5.88
N LYS A 67 -6.97 12.74 5.19
CA LYS A 67 -6.66 12.76 3.76
C LYS A 67 -5.41 13.60 3.52
N PHE A 68 -4.58 13.12 2.61
CA PHE A 68 -3.36 13.78 2.17
C PHE A 68 -3.37 13.94 0.65
N TYR A 69 -2.47 14.77 0.15
CA TYR A 69 -2.34 15.07 -1.27
C TYR A 69 -0.94 14.67 -1.73
N LEU A 70 -0.87 13.67 -2.60
CA LEU A 70 0.38 13.16 -3.17
C LEU A 70 0.60 13.77 -4.55
N TYR A 71 1.64 14.59 -4.66
CA TYR A 71 2.14 15.15 -5.90
C TYR A 71 3.17 14.20 -6.49
N TYR A 72 2.69 13.28 -7.34
CA TYR A 72 3.45 12.12 -7.81
C TYR A 72 4.31 12.38 -9.06
N GLU A 73 4.13 13.52 -9.74
CA GLU A 73 4.94 13.91 -10.90
C GLU A 73 6.28 14.57 -10.49
N ARG A 74 6.46 14.93 -9.21
CA ARG A 74 7.73 15.45 -8.68
C ARG A 74 8.75 14.34 -8.44
N ASN A 75 10.02 14.71 -8.45
CA ASN A 75 11.12 13.87 -8.01
C ASN A 75 12.04 14.65 -7.05
N PRO A 76 12.06 14.34 -5.74
CA PRO A 76 11.25 13.32 -5.06
C PRO A 76 9.75 13.64 -5.11
N GLN A 77 8.90 12.61 -4.94
CA GLN A 77 7.46 12.82 -4.79
C GLN A 77 7.19 13.54 -3.47
N MET A 78 6.01 14.15 -3.34
CA MET A 78 5.72 15.01 -2.20
C MET A 78 4.31 14.75 -1.67
N ILE A 79 4.22 14.53 -0.36
CA ILE A 79 2.95 14.40 0.36
C ILE A 79 2.71 15.71 1.12
N THR A 80 1.49 16.23 1.08
CA THR A 80 1.08 17.38 1.90
C THR A 80 -0.21 17.11 2.67
N SER A 81 -0.36 17.78 3.82
CA SER A 81 -1.59 17.76 4.64
C SER A 81 -2.70 18.68 4.10
N TRP A 82 -2.40 19.50 3.09
CA TRP A 82 -3.31 20.46 2.46
C TRP A 82 -3.17 20.42 0.93
N LYS A 83 -4.26 20.77 0.23
CA LYS A 83 -4.25 20.84 -1.23
C LYS A 83 -3.55 22.11 -1.70
N LYS A 84 -2.45 21.97 -2.46
CA LYS A 84 -1.84 23.08 -3.19
C LYS A 84 -2.82 23.67 -4.19
N GLY A 85 -2.92 25.00 -4.23
CA GLY A 85 -3.70 25.76 -5.22
C GLY A 85 -3.04 25.81 -6.60
N THR A 86 -2.34 24.75 -7.00
CA THR A 86 -1.59 24.62 -8.25
C THR A 86 -2.32 23.67 -9.19
N ASP A 87 -2.10 23.80 -10.50
CA ASP A 87 -2.60 22.86 -11.52
C ASP A 87 -1.82 21.53 -11.57
N GLU A 88 -0.84 21.38 -10.69
CA GLU A 88 -0.05 20.16 -10.56
C GLU A 88 -0.94 18.96 -10.20
N LYS A 89 -0.73 17.84 -10.90
CA LYS A 89 -1.49 16.62 -10.64
C LYS A 89 -1.20 16.08 -9.24
N PHE A 90 -2.25 15.59 -8.60
CA PHE A 90 -2.15 14.93 -7.30
C PHE A 90 -3.10 13.74 -7.19
N GLU A 91 -2.76 12.80 -6.32
CA GLU A 91 -3.66 11.75 -5.83
C GLU A 91 -4.10 12.10 -4.40
N ILE A 92 -5.39 11.96 -4.09
CA ILE A 92 -5.85 11.98 -2.69
C ILE A 92 -5.55 10.61 -2.07
N ILE A 93 -4.64 10.60 -1.10
CA ILE A 93 -4.20 9.38 -0.43
C ILE A 93 -4.61 9.38 1.05
N THR A 94 -4.80 8.19 1.59
CA THR A 94 -5.13 7.93 3.00
C THR A 94 -3.86 7.58 3.78
N PRO A 95 -3.87 7.59 5.13
CA PRO A 95 -2.77 7.02 5.91
C PRO A 95 -2.40 5.60 5.51
N LEU A 96 -3.39 4.78 5.14
CA LEU A 96 -3.15 3.41 4.69
C LEU A 96 -2.34 3.37 3.39
N ASP A 97 -2.68 4.23 2.42
CA ASP A 97 -1.89 4.37 1.19
C ASP A 97 -0.43 4.76 1.51
N ILE A 98 -0.22 5.70 2.44
CA ILE A 98 1.12 6.15 2.85
C ILE A 98 1.88 5.00 3.51
N LEU A 99 1.26 4.31 4.46
CA LEU A 99 1.85 3.17 5.19
C LEU A 99 2.31 2.05 4.25
N LEU A 100 1.48 1.73 3.24
CA LEU A 100 1.74 0.65 2.29
C LEU A 100 2.83 1.01 1.28
N ARG A 101 2.83 2.26 0.79
CA ARG A 101 3.72 2.69 -0.31
C ARG A 101 5.06 3.24 0.16
N TYR A 102 5.08 3.96 1.27
CA TYR A 102 6.26 4.74 1.71
C TYR A 102 6.71 4.37 3.12
N GLY A 103 5.79 4.05 4.02
CA GLY A 103 6.09 3.82 5.44
C GLY A 103 5.23 4.70 6.34
N GLY A 104 5.05 4.29 7.59
CA GLY A 104 4.15 5.00 8.51
C GLY A 104 4.74 6.29 9.06
N GLU A 105 6.07 6.39 9.11
CA GLU A 105 6.83 7.57 9.53
C GLU A 105 6.44 8.83 8.74
N TYR A 106 6.12 8.70 7.45
CA TYR A 106 5.73 9.81 6.59
C TYR A 106 4.34 10.37 6.91
N ILE A 107 3.47 9.60 7.58
CA ILE A 107 2.16 10.10 8.03
C ILE A 107 2.39 11.15 9.13
N GLU A 108 3.22 10.80 10.11
CA GLU A 108 3.57 11.69 11.22
C GLU A 108 4.34 12.91 10.72
N GLU A 109 5.39 12.69 9.91
CA GLU A 109 6.21 13.79 9.38
C GLU A 109 5.37 14.79 8.58
N THR A 110 4.44 14.30 7.74
CA THR A 110 3.57 15.18 6.95
C THR A 110 2.62 15.97 7.84
N LEU A 111 2.11 15.39 8.93
CA LEU A 111 1.21 16.10 9.84
C LEU A 111 1.96 17.18 10.65
N GLU A 112 3.20 16.90 11.06
CA GLU A 112 4.00 17.82 11.85
C GLU A 112 4.58 18.96 11.00
N ARG A 113 5.07 18.64 9.80
CA ARG A 113 5.74 19.61 8.91
C ARG A 113 4.84 20.16 7.82
N SER A 114 3.61 19.65 7.70
CA SER A 114 2.67 19.88 6.58
C SER A 114 3.12 19.35 5.21
N ILE A 115 4.34 18.83 5.10
CA ILE A 115 4.96 18.34 3.88
C ILE A 115 6.01 17.27 4.20
N SER A 116 6.09 16.23 3.37
CA SER A 116 7.20 15.29 3.36
C SER A 116 7.61 14.93 1.93
N GLU A 117 8.90 14.74 1.70
CA GLU A 117 9.43 14.19 0.45
C GLU A 117 9.50 12.67 0.55
N VAL A 118 8.96 11.96 -0.46
CA VAL A 118 8.89 10.50 -0.49
C VAL A 118 9.37 9.96 -1.82
N ASN A 119 9.95 8.76 -1.79
CA ASN A 119 10.25 8.00 -2.99
C ASN A 119 9.73 6.58 -2.81
N PRO A 120 8.99 6.02 -3.79
CA PRO A 120 8.66 4.61 -3.76
C PRO A 120 9.94 3.76 -3.73
N LYS A 121 9.92 2.65 -2.98
CA LYS A 121 11.02 1.68 -3.02
C LYS A 121 11.21 1.19 -4.46
N PRO A 122 12.43 1.22 -5.02
CA PRO A 122 12.71 0.61 -6.32
C PRO A 122 12.42 -0.88 -6.30
N ILE A 123 11.65 -1.37 -7.28
CA ILE A 123 11.32 -2.79 -7.42
C ILE A 123 11.74 -3.38 -8.76
N GLY A 124 12.12 -2.54 -9.74
CA GLY A 124 12.60 -2.95 -11.05
C GLY A 124 11.62 -3.89 -11.76
N ASN A 125 12.08 -5.13 -11.97
CA ASN A 125 11.31 -6.19 -12.60
C ASN A 125 10.36 -6.94 -11.66
N ASP A 126 10.35 -6.65 -10.36
CA ASP A 126 9.47 -7.33 -9.41
C ASP A 126 8.10 -6.65 -9.33
N VAL A 127 7.19 -7.26 -8.57
CA VAL A 127 5.82 -6.80 -8.37
C VAL A 127 5.59 -6.58 -6.88
N GLN A 128 5.22 -5.37 -6.49
CA GLN A 128 4.89 -5.08 -5.09
C GLN A 128 3.39 -5.26 -4.84
N VAL A 129 3.04 -5.98 -3.78
CA VAL A 129 1.66 -6.14 -3.34
C VAL A 129 1.26 -4.98 -2.42
N LEU A 130 0.27 -4.21 -2.83
CA LEU A 130 -0.30 -3.12 -2.01
C LEU A 130 -1.60 -3.53 -1.32
N GLY A 131 -2.28 -4.56 -1.80
CA GLY A 131 -3.51 -5.06 -1.19
C GLY A 131 -3.97 -6.35 -1.85
N ALA A 132 -4.63 -7.21 -1.08
CA ALA A 132 -5.23 -8.44 -1.60
C ALA A 132 -6.52 -8.81 -0.86
N PHE A 133 -7.57 -9.10 -1.63
CA PHE A 133 -8.92 -9.36 -1.13
C PHE A 133 -9.52 -10.57 -1.84
N ASN A 134 -10.08 -11.51 -1.08
CA ASN A 134 -10.82 -12.62 -1.65
C ASN A 134 -12.15 -12.10 -2.21
N ILE A 135 -12.37 -12.25 -3.51
CA ILE A 135 -13.66 -11.97 -4.16
C ILE A 135 -14.36 -13.29 -4.42
N THR A 136 -15.08 -13.77 -3.40
CA THR A 136 -15.96 -14.96 -3.45
C THR A 136 -15.45 -16.04 -4.43
N ASN A 137 -16.29 -16.50 -5.37
CA ASN A 137 -15.96 -17.57 -6.31
C ASN A 137 -15.18 -17.08 -7.55
N ARG A 138 -14.81 -15.79 -7.61
CA ARG A 138 -14.18 -15.18 -8.79
C ARG A 138 -12.65 -15.18 -8.72
N GLY A 139 -12.08 -15.29 -7.52
CA GLY A 139 -10.64 -15.29 -7.29
C GLY A 139 -10.23 -14.21 -6.30
N ILE A 140 -8.99 -13.74 -6.43
CA ILE A 140 -8.41 -12.74 -5.53
C ILE A 140 -8.27 -11.43 -6.31
N LEU A 141 -8.77 -10.32 -5.76
CA LEU A 141 -8.43 -8.99 -6.25
C LEU A 141 -7.14 -8.54 -5.58
N ALA A 142 -6.10 -8.35 -6.37
CA ALA A 142 -4.83 -7.82 -5.90
C ALA A 142 -4.60 -6.42 -6.46
N ILE A 143 -4.14 -5.51 -5.60
CA ILE A 143 -3.64 -4.19 -5.96
C ILE A 143 -2.13 -4.33 -6.03
N LEU A 144 -1.58 -4.22 -7.23
CA LEU A 144 -0.18 -4.51 -7.53
C LEU A 144 0.49 -3.28 -8.12
N ARG A 145 1.75 -3.03 -7.73
CA ARG A 145 2.61 -2.01 -8.32
C ARG A 145 3.70 -2.66 -9.17
N THR A 146 3.94 -2.09 -10.35
CA THR A 146 5.01 -2.47 -11.28
C THR A 146 5.71 -1.22 -11.81
N GLU A 147 7.02 -1.27 -12.06
CA GLU A 147 7.77 -0.11 -12.59
C GLU A 147 7.93 -0.15 -14.12
N GLU A 148 8.26 -1.30 -14.70
CA GLU A 148 8.61 -1.35 -16.14
C GLU A 148 7.43 -1.62 -17.08
N ARG A 149 6.60 -2.62 -16.75
CA ARG A 149 5.51 -3.09 -17.63
C ARG A 149 4.33 -3.56 -16.80
N LYS A 150 3.13 -3.28 -17.32
CA LYS A 150 1.89 -3.85 -16.80
C LYS A 150 1.91 -5.38 -16.93
N LEU A 151 1.21 -6.04 -16.01
CA LEU A 151 0.96 -7.48 -16.09
C LEU A 151 -0.16 -7.75 -17.11
N GLU A 152 0.03 -8.80 -17.90
CA GLU A 152 -0.92 -9.27 -18.90
C GLU A 152 -1.64 -10.55 -18.42
N ASN A 153 -2.69 -10.95 -19.14
CA ASN A 153 -3.38 -12.21 -18.85
C ASN A 153 -2.41 -13.39 -19.00
N GLY A 154 -2.10 -14.03 -17.88
CA GLY A 154 -1.43 -15.31 -17.74
C GLY A 154 0.10 -15.34 -17.74
N ASP A 155 0.89 -14.28 -17.57
CA ASP A 155 0.99 -13.50 -16.33
C ASP A 155 1.10 -14.44 -15.10
N ILE A 156 2.30 -14.89 -14.67
CA ILE A 156 2.50 -15.56 -13.37
C ILE A 156 3.37 -14.69 -12.45
N ILE A 157 2.87 -14.47 -11.24
CA ILE A 157 3.61 -13.85 -10.12
C ILE A 157 3.80 -14.87 -9.01
N TYR A 158 4.95 -14.83 -8.33
CA TYR A 158 5.31 -15.86 -7.36
C TYR A 158 6.24 -15.33 -6.27
N THR A 159 6.26 -16.01 -5.14
CA THR A 159 7.19 -15.75 -4.03
C THR A 159 8.60 -16.17 -4.40
N GLU A 160 9.63 -15.62 -3.74
CA GLU A 160 11.03 -15.92 -4.08
C GLU A 160 11.39 -17.41 -3.95
N ASP A 161 10.73 -18.13 -3.05
CA ASP A 161 10.84 -19.58 -2.86
C ASP A 161 9.97 -20.42 -3.81
N GLU A 162 9.21 -19.76 -4.70
CA GLU A 162 8.24 -20.33 -5.64
C GLU A 162 7.08 -21.13 -4.99
N ASN A 163 6.98 -21.12 -3.66
CA ASN A 163 5.99 -21.90 -2.92
C ASN A 163 4.59 -21.35 -3.12
N ARG A 164 4.39 -20.04 -3.30
CA ARG A 164 3.07 -19.47 -3.60
C ARG A 164 3.09 -18.78 -4.96
N GLN A 165 2.12 -19.14 -5.81
CA GLN A 165 2.05 -18.64 -7.18
C GLN A 165 0.62 -18.25 -7.56
N TRP A 166 0.51 -17.17 -8.33
CA TRP A 166 -0.76 -16.66 -8.83
C TRP A 166 -0.67 -16.32 -10.30
N GLN A 167 -1.72 -16.69 -11.04
CA GLN A 167 -1.88 -16.31 -12.43
C GLN A 167 -2.77 -15.08 -12.55
N ILE A 168 -2.29 -14.07 -13.27
CA ILE A 168 -3.05 -12.89 -13.66
C ILE A 168 -4.13 -13.31 -14.66
N LYS A 169 -5.39 -12.97 -14.37
CA LYS A 169 -6.52 -13.22 -15.29
C LYS A 169 -6.82 -11.99 -16.12
N GLU A 170 -7.04 -10.87 -15.46
CA GLU A 170 -7.41 -9.62 -16.10
C GLU A 170 -7.24 -8.43 -15.16
N GLU A 171 -7.19 -7.23 -15.73
CA GLU A 171 -7.43 -5.99 -15.00
C GLU A 171 -8.95 -5.74 -15.04
N PRO A 172 -9.70 -5.96 -13.94
CA PRO A 172 -11.15 -5.85 -13.97
C PRO A 172 -11.58 -4.41 -14.28
N LEU A 173 -12.53 -4.29 -15.20
CA LEU A 173 -13.29 -3.07 -15.42
C LEU A 173 -14.26 -2.87 -14.26
N ILE A 174 -13.73 -2.37 -13.13
CA ILE A 174 -14.56 -1.92 -12.02
C ILE A 174 -15.30 -0.68 -12.51
N ARG A 175 -16.61 -0.79 -12.76
CA ARG A 175 -17.49 0.37 -12.98
C ARG A 175 -17.55 1.14 -11.66
N MET A 176 -16.73 2.17 -11.53
CA MET A 176 -16.69 3.01 -10.34
C MET A 176 -17.55 4.26 -10.57
N SER A 177 -18.45 4.57 -9.65
CA SER A 177 -18.91 5.94 -9.36
C SER A 177 -18.52 6.20 -7.90
N PRO A 178 -18.17 7.42 -7.43
CA PRO A 178 -18.14 8.76 -8.04
C PRO A 178 -16.82 9.15 -8.74
N PHE A 179 -16.78 10.34 -9.37
CA PHE A 179 -15.65 10.91 -10.11
C PHE A 179 -14.30 10.84 -9.35
N ALA A 180 -14.28 11.15 -8.06
CA ALA A 180 -13.06 11.10 -7.25
C ALA A 180 -12.41 9.70 -7.17
N ALA A 181 -13.22 8.64 -7.20
CA ALA A 181 -12.71 7.28 -7.17
C ALA A 181 -12.10 6.87 -8.53
N PHE A 182 -12.63 7.44 -9.62
CA PHE A 182 -12.05 7.31 -10.96
C PHE A 182 -10.72 8.06 -11.06
N GLU A 183 -10.65 9.33 -10.62
CA GLU A 183 -9.41 10.11 -10.61
C GLU A 183 -8.29 9.45 -9.81
N LYS A 184 -8.63 8.88 -8.64
CA LYS A 184 -7.69 8.09 -7.84
C LYS A 184 -7.16 6.88 -8.63
N LYS A 185 -8.02 6.16 -9.34
CA LYS A 185 -7.60 4.99 -10.12
C LYS A 185 -6.72 5.37 -11.31
N GLU A 186 -7.03 6.45 -12.01
CA GLU A 186 -6.21 6.92 -13.14
C GLU A 186 -4.84 7.42 -12.65
N SER A 187 -4.78 8.22 -11.58
CA SER A 187 -3.51 8.64 -10.98
C SER A 187 -2.68 7.45 -10.46
N GLN A 188 -3.31 6.41 -9.92
CA GLN A 188 -2.63 5.16 -9.55
C GLN A 188 -2.04 4.44 -10.76
N LYS A 189 -2.76 4.38 -11.89
CA LYS A 189 -2.24 3.77 -13.12
C LYS A 189 -1.02 4.50 -13.67
N GLU A 190 -0.99 5.82 -13.57
CA GLU A 190 0.18 6.65 -13.94
C GLU A 190 1.40 6.32 -13.07
N GLN A 191 1.17 5.89 -11.82
CA GLN A 191 2.20 5.44 -10.88
C GLN A 191 2.51 3.93 -10.97
N GLY A 192 1.97 3.23 -11.97
CA GLY A 192 2.18 1.80 -12.15
C GLY A 192 1.41 0.91 -11.15
N ILE A 193 0.44 1.48 -10.42
CA ILE A 193 -0.44 0.78 -9.48
C ILE A 193 -1.73 0.37 -10.20
N ARG A 194 -2.03 -0.92 -10.22
CA ARG A 194 -3.16 -1.50 -10.96
C ARG A 194 -3.85 -2.57 -10.15
N HIS A 195 -5.12 -2.78 -10.47
CA HIS A 195 -5.93 -3.81 -9.85
C HIS A 195 -5.99 -5.01 -10.78
N TYR A 196 -5.75 -6.21 -10.26
CA TYR A 196 -5.77 -7.44 -11.03
C TYR A 196 -6.66 -8.48 -10.35
N LEU A 197 -7.45 -9.17 -11.16
CA LEU A 197 -8.03 -10.44 -10.74
C LEU A 197 -6.95 -11.51 -10.94
N ILE A 198 -6.57 -12.17 -9.86
CA ILE A 198 -5.56 -13.22 -9.84
C ILE A 198 -6.18 -14.53 -9.35
N LYS A 199 -5.65 -15.65 -9.84
CA LYS A 199 -6.06 -16.99 -9.42
C LYS A 199 -4.86 -17.73 -8.82
N PRO A 200 -4.99 -18.33 -7.63
CA PRO A 200 -3.94 -19.18 -7.09
C PRO A 200 -3.69 -20.40 -7.98
N LEU A 201 -2.43 -20.82 -8.10
CA LEU A 201 -2.04 -22.02 -8.87
C LEU A 201 -1.76 -23.23 -7.97
N ASN A 202 -1.27 -23.00 -6.75
CA ASN A 202 -0.87 -24.06 -5.82
C ASN A 202 -1.46 -23.91 -4.41
N HIS A 203 -1.66 -22.69 -3.90
CA HIS A 203 -2.25 -22.43 -2.58
C HIS A 203 -3.37 -21.39 -2.66
N GLU A 204 -4.49 -21.62 -1.98
CA GLU A 204 -5.63 -20.66 -1.95
C GLU A 204 -5.34 -19.36 -1.20
N GLU A 205 -4.16 -19.23 -0.60
CA GLU A 205 -3.75 -18.03 0.11
C GLU A 205 -3.61 -16.84 -0.82
N LYS A 206 -3.99 -15.66 -0.30
CA LYS A 206 -3.79 -14.39 -0.97
C LYS A 206 -2.34 -13.90 -0.81
N PRO A 207 -1.82 -13.10 -1.76
CA PRO A 207 -0.54 -12.42 -1.57
C PRO A 207 -0.55 -11.56 -0.31
N ILE A 208 0.60 -11.43 0.35
CA ILE A 208 0.74 -10.66 1.58
C ILE A 208 1.01 -9.19 1.23
N GLU A 209 0.43 -8.25 1.95
CA GLU A 209 0.69 -6.83 1.74
C GLU A 209 2.16 -6.49 2.01
N LYS A 210 2.73 -5.60 1.19
CA LYS A 210 4.15 -5.23 1.13
C LYS A 210 5.10 -6.31 0.65
N GLU A 211 4.59 -7.49 0.29
CA GLU A 211 5.38 -8.55 -0.33
C GLU A 211 5.90 -8.10 -1.70
N ILE A 212 7.14 -8.49 -2.01
CA ILE A 212 7.76 -8.33 -3.33
C ILE A 212 7.73 -9.69 -4.02
N LEU A 213 6.99 -9.78 -5.12
CA LEU A 213 6.82 -10.99 -5.90
C LEU A 213 7.67 -10.94 -7.16
N LYS A 214 8.24 -12.08 -7.50
CA LYS A 214 8.89 -12.32 -8.80
C LYS A 214 7.83 -12.52 -9.88
N ARG A 215 8.23 -12.34 -11.14
CA ARG A 215 7.34 -12.51 -12.30
C ARG A 215 7.95 -13.38 -13.38
N ASN A 216 7.12 -14.22 -13.98
CA ASN A 216 7.47 -15.02 -15.15
C ASN A 216 6.49 -14.69 -16.27
N PHE A 217 7.03 -14.26 -17.40
CA PHE A 217 6.24 -13.84 -18.53
C PHE A 217 5.85 -15.03 -19.37
N LYS A 218 4.59 -15.05 -19.79
CA LYS A 218 4.23 -15.94 -20.89
C LYS A 218 4.98 -15.46 -22.13
N LYS A 219 5.97 -16.24 -22.60
CA LYS A 219 6.55 -16.00 -23.93
C LYS A 219 5.38 -16.02 -24.91
N LYS A 220 5.08 -14.88 -25.56
CA LYS A 220 4.22 -14.89 -26.74
C LYS A 220 4.86 -15.91 -27.68
N ALA A 221 4.10 -16.94 -28.07
CA ALA A 221 4.56 -17.85 -29.10
C ALA A 221 4.97 -16.99 -30.29
N GLU A 222 6.25 -17.02 -30.66
CA GLU A 222 6.71 -16.37 -31.87
C GLU A 222 5.87 -16.90 -33.02
N PRO A 223 5.32 -16.04 -33.89
CA PRO A 223 4.64 -16.53 -35.07
C PRO A 223 5.66 -17.38 -35.84
N LEU A 224 5.32 -18.65 -36.07
CA LEU A 224 6.08 -19.56 -36.93
C LEU A 224 6.30 -18.84 -38.26
N THR A 225 7.50 -18.30 -38.44
CA THR A 225 7.96 -17.84 -39.74
C THR A 225 8.01 -19.08 -40.61
N MET A 226 7.00 -19.24 -41.47
CA MET A 226 7.03 -20.31 -42.45
C MET A 226 8.26 -20.08 -43.34
N PRO A 227 9.14 -21.08 -43.50
CA PRO A 227 10.27 -20.95 -44.40
C PRO A 227 9.73 -20.70 -45.80
N HIS A 228 10.18 -19.62 -46.42
CA HIS A 228 9.99 -19.41 -47.85
C HIS A 228 10.63 -20.59 -48.58
N CYS A 229 9.81 -21.45 -49.19
CA CYS A 229 10.30 -22.44 -50.13
C CYS A 229 10.88 -21.71 -51.36
N PRO A 230 12.08 -22.10 -51.82
CA PRO A 230 12.74 -21.53 -53.00
C PRO A 230 12.01 -21.86 -54.30
#